data_AF-A0A9E3BZG9-F1
#
_entry.id   AF-A0A9E3BZG9-F1
#
_cell.length_a   1.000
_cell.length_b   1.000
_cell.length_c   1.000
_cell.angle_alpha   90.00
_cell.angle_beta   90.00
_cell.angle_gamma   90.00
#
_symmetry.space_group_name_H-M   'P 1'
#
loop_
_entity.id
_entity.type
_entity.pdbx_description
1 polymer ?
#
loop_
_entity_poly.entity_id
_entity_poly.type
_entity_poly.pdbx_seq_one_letter_code
_entity_poly.pdbx_strand_id
1 'polypeptide(L)'
;MAAAGKPTGTLSEEAFAGLVDALAADPDGSARLIDLLHEAHPVYDGRGMAAIVRMRGWILLALARPVLSDQALIFVLEELDAGGDAYLVAAAARALRSHAQPNETFAPFVARALARIRAHDEPVSFEHYGEYALSATGKTAVSELLATLAWLGPNARAVVPQLERWRAERGLSRTLRLDLDRTLRDIRAPADSVPSCCEPLPDVGQGAVRRERSSLDTLVLQDQDGKSLRFADFFTGR
;
A
#
# COMPACT_ATOMS: atom_id res chain seq x y z
N MET A 1 24.59 -15.57 -48.80
CA MET A 1 23.52 -15.99 -47.87
C MET A 1 23.55 -15.04 -46.68
N ALA A 2 22.64 -14.08 -46.65
CA ALA A 2 22.53 -13.11 -45.56
C ALA A 2 21.81 -13.78 -44.38
N ALA A 3 22.47 -13.85 -43.22
CA ALA A 3 21.81 -14.15 -41.97
C ALA A 3 21.01 -12.91 -41.57
N ALA A 4 19.68 -12.98 -41.71
CA ALA A 4 18.78 -11.98 -41.17
C ALA A 4 18.91 -12.01 -39.64
N GLY A 5 19.56 -10.99 -39.07
CA GLY A 5 19.56 -10.78 -37.63
C GLY A 5 18.10 -10.61 -37.18
N LYS A 6 17.66 -11.45 -36.23
CA LYS A 6 16.39 -11.24 -35.54
C LYS A 6 16.50 -9.93 -34.74
N PRO A 7 15.67 -8.91 -34.99
CA PRO A 7 15.50 -7.83 -34.06
C PRO A 7 14.49 -8.30 -33.01
N THR A 8 14.92 -9.06 -32.01
CA THR A 8 14.11 -9.28 -30.80
C THR A 8 14.28 -8.07 -29.91
N GLY A 9 13.60 -6.97 -30.28
CA GLY A 9 13.52 -5.80 -29.40
C GLY A 9 12.76 -6.20 -28.15
N THR A 10 13.48 -6.43 -27.05
CA THR A 10 12.90 -6.56 -25.72
C THR A 10 12.03 -5.33 -25.47
N LEU A 11 10.75 -5.54 -25.13
CA LEU A 11 9.79 -4.48 -24.78
C LEU A 11 10.44 -3.50 -23.78
N SER A 12 10.34 -2.19 -23.95
CA SER A 12 10.84 -1.27 -22.92
C SER A 12 10.05 -1.44 -21.60
N GLU A 13 10.62 -1.06 -20.45
CA GLU A 13 9.88 -1.10 -19.18
C GLU A 13 8.65 -0.17 -19.20
N GLU A 14 8.73 0.96 -19.90
CA GLU A 14 7.59 1.86 -20.11
C GLU A 14 6.47 1.20 -20.93
N ALA A 15 6.82 0.55 -22.05
CA ALA A 15 5.84 -0.17 -22.85
C ALA A 15 5.26 -1.39 -22.11
N PHE A 16 6.06 -2.02 -21.25
CA PHE A 16 5.59 -3.07 -20.34
C PHE A 16 4.60 -2.54 -19.30
N ALA A 17 4.89 -1.40 -18.66
CA ALA A 17 3.98 -0.78 -17.71
C ALA A 17 2.64 -0.43 -18.38
N GLY A 18 2.68 0.16 -19.58
CA GLY A 18 1.49 0.45 -20.37
C GLY A 18 0.70 -0.80 -20.78
N LEU A 19 1.38 -1.91 -21.10
CA LEU A 19 0.72 -3.21 -21.33
C LEU A 19 0.00 -3.70 -20.07
N VAL A 20 0.67 -3.69 -18.92
CA VAL A 20 0.08 -4.11 -17.64
C VAL A 20 -1.12 -3.24 -17.28
N ASP A 21 -1.04 -1.92 -17.50
CA ASP A 21 -2.15 -1.00 -17.25
C ASP A 21 -3.35 -1.27 -18.16
N ALA A 22 -3.10 -1.55 -19.45
CA ALA A 22 -4.16 -1.91 -20.39
C ALA A 22 -4.84 -3.24 -19.99
N LEU A 23 -4.07 -4.23 -19.54
CA LEU A 23 -4.61 -5.49 -19.03
C LEU A 23 -5.41 -5.31 -17.74
N ALA A 24 -4.98 -4.43 -16.85
CA ALA A 24 -5.69 -4.16 -15.60
C ALA A 24 -7.04 -3.45 -15.82
N ALA A 25 -7.18 -2.70 -16.92
CA ALA A 25 -8.42 -2.05 -17.32
C ALA A 25 -9.39 -2.98 -18.06
N ASP A 26 -8.89 -4.13 -18.54
CA ASP A 26 -9.68 -5.17 -19.21
C ASP A 26 -10.32 -6.11 -18.17
N PRO A 27 -11.66 -6.26 -18.14
CA PRO A 27 -12.34 -7.19 -17.24
C PRO A 27 -11.81 -8.63 -17.29
N ASP A 28 -11.32 -9.08 -18.46
CA ASP A 28 -10.79 -10.42 -18.68
C ASP A 28 -9.26 -10.47 -18.60
N GLY A 29 -8.60 -9.34 -18.31
CA GLY A 29 -7.14 -9.22 -18.33
C GLY A 29 -6.43 -9.93 -17.17
N SER A 30 -7.15 -10.32 -16.12
CA SER A 30 -6.57 -10.97 -14.92
C SER A 30 -5.80 -12.25 -15.26
N ALA A 31 -6.33 -13.10 -16.14
CA ALA A 31 -5.65 -14.35 -16.52
C ALA A 31 -4.32 -14.08 -17.23
N ARG A 32 -4.26 -13.03 -18.06
CA ARG A 32 -3.05 -12.61 -18.77
C ARG A 32 -2.03 -11.97 -17.83
N LEU A 33 -2.49 -11.20 -16.84
CA LEU A 33 -1.62 -10.67 -15.78
C LEU A 33 -1.01 -11.79 -14.94
N ILE A 34 -1.79 -12.83 -14.61
CA ILE A 34 -1.28 -14.02 -13.91
C ILE A 34 -0.21 -14.73 -14.75
N ASP A 35 -0.44 -14.89 -16.05
CA ASP A 35 0.56 -15.50 -16.96
C ASP A 35 1.90 -14.75 -16.95
N LEU A 36 1.83 -13.41 -16.89
CA LEU A 36 3.04 -12.57 -16.79
C LEU A 36 3.82 -12.77 -15.48
N LEU A 37 3.23 -13.28 -14.39
CA LEU A 37 3.93 -13.49 -13.12
C LEU A 37 4.85 -14.72 -13.12
N HIS A 38 4.70 -15.63 -14.08
CA HIS A 38 5.55 -16.81 -14.15
C HIS A 38 7.02 -16.43 -14.40
N GLU A 39 7.94 -16.95 -13.59
CA GLU A 39 9.36 -16.57 -13.64
C GLU A 39 10.01 -16.88 -15.00
N ALA A 40 9.52 -17.91 -15.68
CA ALA A 40 9.99 -18.34 -17.00
C ALA A 40 9.30 -17.59 -18.16
N HIS A 41 8.47 -16.59 -17.88
CA HIS A 41 7.77 -15.87 -18.93
C HIS A 41 8.76 -15.10 -19.82
N PRO A 42 8.70 -15.21 -21.17
CA PRO A 42 9.67 -14.62 -22.09
C PRO A 42 9.84 -13.09 -21.98
N VAL A 43 8.89 -12.39 -21.36
CA VAL A 43 8.99 -10.94 -21.09
C VAL A 43 10.20 -10.59 -20.23
N TYR A 44 10.72 -11.55 -19.46
CA TYR A 44 11.88 -11.41 -18.58
C TYR A 44 13.21 -11.77 -19.24
N ASP A 45 13.20 -12.31 -20.46
CA ASP A 45 14.41 -12.76 -21.15
C ASP A 45 15.42 -11.61 -21.31
N GLY A 46 16.66 -11.87 -20.87
CA GLY A 46 17.76 -10.91 -20.97
C GLY A 46 17.67 -9.71 -20.03
N ARG A 47 16.73 -9.69 -19.08
CA ARG A 47 16.60 -8.61 -18.08
C ARG A 47 17.40 -8.88 -16.81
N GLY A 48 17.88 -7.81 -16.19
CA GLY A 48 18.48 -7.87 -14.86
C GLY A 48 17.43 -8.04 -13.75
N MET A 49 17.87 -8.56 -12.60
CA MET A 49 17.00 -8.82 -11.44
C MET A 49 16.17 -7.61 -11.01
N ALA A 50 16.78 -6.41 -10.96
CA ALA A 50 16.08 -5.21 -10.54
C ALA A 50 14.91 -4.82 -11.47
N ALA A 51 15.04 -5.07 -12.78
CA ALA A 51 13.95 -4.85 -13.72
C ALA A 51 12.84 -5.88 -13.51
N ILE A 52 13.19 -7.16 -13.35
CA ILE A 52 12.23 -8.25 -13.08
C ILE A 52 11.43 -7.97 -11.80
N VAL A 53 12.09 -7.50 -10.74
CA VAL A 53 11.45 -7.07 -9.49
C VAL A 53 10.40 -5.98 -9.73
N ARG A 54 10.76 -4.89 -10.42
CA ARG A 54 9.83 -3.79 -10.72
C ARG A 54 8.65 -4.27 -11.55
N MET A 55 8.92 -5.09 -12.57
CA MET A 55 7.92 -5.67 -13.45
C MET A 55 6.92 -6.54 -12.68
N ARG A 56 7.40 -7.49 -11.88
CA ARG A 56 6.56 -8.38 -11.05
C ARG A 56 5.76 -7.58 -10.03
N GLY A 57 6.39 -6.64 -9.33
CA GLY A 57 5.69 -5.80 -8.35
C GLY A 57 4.57 -4.97 -9.00
N TRP A 58 4.79 -4.44 -10.21
CA TRP A 58 3.76 -3.72 -10.95
C TRP A 58 2.59 -4.61 -11.36
N ILE A 59 2.86 -5.86 -11.78
CA ILE A 59 1.80 -6.84 -12.09
C ILE A 59 0.95 -7.15 -10.84
N LEU A 60 1.58 -7.36 -9.67
CA LEU A 60 0.85 -7.60 -8.41
C LEU A 60 -0.06 -6.43 -8.04
N LEU A 61 0.44 -5.19 -8.20
CA LEU A 61 -0.36 -3.98 -7.96
C LEU A 61 -1.53 -3.86 -8.95
N ALA A 62 -1.31 -4.25 -10.20
CA ALA A 62 -2.34 -4.26 -11.23
C ALA A 62 -3.45 -5.28 -10.95
N LEU A 63 -3.07 -6.52 -10.57
CA LEU A 63 -4.01 -7.56 -10.12
C LEU A 63 -4.82 -7.15 -8.90
N ALA A 64 -4.28 -6.24 -8.07
CA ALA A 64 -4.92 -5.74 -6.87
C ALA A 64 -5.82 -4.51 -7.06
N ARG A 65 -5.92 -3.97 -8.28
CA ARG A 65 -6.87 -2.88 -8.59
C ARG A 65 -8.32 -3.34 -8.46
N PRO A 66 -8.72 -4.49 -9.03
CA PRO A 66 -9.94 -5.18 -8.64
C PRO A 66 -9.74 -5.99 -7.35
N VAL A 67 -10.75 -6.76 -6.96
CA VAL A 67 -10.62 -7.76 -5.89
C VAL A 67 -9.63 -8.84 -6.33
N LEU A 68 -8.64 -9.14 -5.48
CA LEU A 68 -7.64 -10.17 -5.76
C LEU A 68 -8.32 -11.55 -5.82
N SER A 69 -8.08 -12.29 -6.91
CA SER A 69 -8.60 -13.65 -7.08
C SER A 69 -7.74 -14.70 -6.36
N ASP A 70 -8.35 -15.85 -6.04
CA ASP A 70 -7.64 -16.99 -5.42
C ASP A 70 -6.48 -17.50 -6.28
N GLN A 71 -6.58 -17.40 -7.61
CA GLN A 71 -5.50 -17.79 -8.53
C GLN A 71 -4.30 -16.84 -8.40
N ALA A 72 -4.54 -15.53 -8.29
CA ALA A 72 -3.47 -14.54 -8.09
C ALA A 72 -2.90 -14.57 -6.66
N LEU A 73 -3.69 -15.01 -5.68
CA LEU A 73 -3.29 -15.09 -4.27
C LEU A 73 -2.05 -15.95 -4.06
N ILE A 74 -1.87 -17.04 -4.82
CA ILE A 74 -0.71 -17.92 -4.70
C ILE A 74 0.59 -17.13 -4.89
N PHE A 75 0.66 -16.30 -5.92
CA PHE A 75 1.84 -15.47 -6.20
C PHE A 75 2.08 -14.42 -5.12
N VAL A 76 1.01 -13.82 -4.61
CA VAL A 76 1.12 -12.86 -3.48
C VAL A 76 1.69 -13.54 -2.24
N LEU A 77 1.19 -14.74 -1.90
CA LEU A 77 1.67 -15.49 -0.73
C LEU A 77 3.11 -15.99 -0.92
N GLU A 78 3.49 -16.37 -2.15
CA GLU A 78 4.87 -16.75 -2.48
C GLU A 78 5.84 -15.59 -2.24
N GLU A 79 5.52 -14.37 -2.70
CA GLU A 79 6.36 -13.20 -2.44
C GLU A 79 6.43 -12.85 -0.94
N LEU A 80 5.34 -13.03 -0.19
CA LEU A 80 5.36 -12.84 1.26
C LEU A 80 6.12 -13.96 1.98
N ASP A 81 6.19 -15.17 1.42
CA ASP A 81 6.88 -16.29 2.05
C ASP A 81 8.38 -16.31 1.78
N ALA A 82 8.79 -16.04 0.54
CA ALA A 82 10.16 -16.20 0.07
C ALA A 82 10.80 -14.90 -0.43
N GLY A 83 10.00 -13.87 -0.74
CA GLY A 83 10.50 -12.59 -1.23
C GLY A 83 11.45 -11.91 -0.25
N GLY A 84 12.52 -11.34 -0.81
CA GLY A 84 13.56 -10.60 -0.09
C GLY A 84 13.74 -9.15 -0.57
N ASP A 85 13.12 -8.78 -1.67
CA ASP A 85 13.17 -7.41 -2.20
C ASP A 85 12.07 -6.55 -1.58
N ALA A 86 12.43 -5.36 -1.08
CA ALA A 86 11.51 -4.47 -0.37
C ALA A 86 10.34 -4.02 -1.26
N TYR A 87 10.59 -3.70 -2.54
CA TYR A 87 9.54 -3.27 -3.47
C TYR A 87 8.53 -4.38 -3.73
N LEU A 88 9.03 -5.59 -4.00
CA LEU A 88 8.17 -6.74 -4.32
C LEU A 88 7.35 -7.20 -3.10
N VAL A 89 7.97 -7.25 -1.91
CA VAL A 89 7.27 -7.58 -0.67
C VAL A 89 6.23 -6.53 -0.32
N ALA A 90 6.54 -5.25 -0.49
CA ALA A 90 5.60 -4.16 -0.25
C ALA A 90 4.41 -4.22 -1.23
N ALA A 91 4.68 -4.50 -2.51
CA ALA A 91 3.65 -4.67 -3.54
C ALA A 91 2.74 -5.86 -3.21
N ALA A 92 3.31 -7.01 -2.81
CA ALA A 92 2.56 -8.19 -2.38
C ALA A 92 1.71 -7.92 -1.13
N ALA A 93 2.28 -7.25 -0.13
CA ALA A 93 1.54 -6.86 1.08
C ALA A 93 0.35 -5.96 0.74
N ARG A 94 0.52 -4.98 -0.15
CA ARG A 94 -0.55 -4.13 -0.65
C ARG A 94 -1.59 -4.91 -1.45
N ALA A 95 -1.15 -5.81 -2.31
CA ALA A 95 -2.03 -6.65 -3.11
C ALA A 95 -2.90 -7.57 -2.25
N LEU A 96 -2.33 -8.16 -1.19
CA LEU A 96 -3.10 -9.02 -0.28
C LEU A 96 -4.30 -8.31 0.34
N ARG A 97 -4.20 -7.00 0.61
CA ARG A 97 -5.31 -6.22 1.18
C ARG A 97 -6.47 -5.99 0.23
N SER A 98 -6.34 -6.27 -1.07
CA SER A 98 -7.48 -6.26 -2.00
C SER A 98 -8.18 -7.61 -2.11
N HIS A 99 -7.74 -8.63 -1.36
CA HIS A 99 -8.50 -9.88 -1.21
C HIS A 99 -9.84 -9.60 -0.52
N ALA A 100 -10.90 -10.30 -0.95
CA ALA A 100 -12.28 -9.99 -0.56
C ALA A 100 -12.50 -10.01 0.96
N GLN A 101 -11.82 -10.93 1.66
CA GLN A 101 -11.95 -11.09 3.10
C GLN A 101 -10.58 -11.34 3.75
N PRO A 102 -10.30 -10.74 4.91
CA PRO A 102 -9.15 -11.11 5.71
C PRO A 102 -9.28 -12.55 6.21
N ASN A 103 -8.17 -13.30 6.20
CA ASN A 103 -8.11 -14.69 6.61
C ASN A 103 -6.93 -14.88 7.57
N GLU A 104 -7.13 -15.61 8.68
CA GLU A 104 -6.09 -15.85 9.68
C GLU A 104 -4.86 -16.57 9.14
N THR A 105 -5.05 -17.39 8.11
CA THR A 105 -3.96 -18.12 7.43
C THR A 105 -2.95 -17.18 6.76
N PHE A 106 -3.31 -15.92 6.49
CA PHE A 106 -2.42 -14.93 5.89
C PHE A 106 -1.42 -14.36 6.91
N ALA A 107 -1.79 -14.29 8.20
CA ALA A 107 -0.98 -13.61 9.21
C ALA A 107 0.44 -14.18 9.36
N PRO A 108 0.66 -15.51 9.35
CA PRO A 108 2.00 -16.08 9.39
C PRO A 108 2.89 -15.67 8.20
N PHE A 109 2.34 -15.53 6.99
CA PHE A 109 3.10 -15.09 5.81
C PHE A 109 3.58 -13.65 5.98
N VAL A 110 2.68 -12.76 6.38
CA VAL A 110 3.00 -11.34 6.60
C VAL A 110 4.00 -11.17 7.76
N ALA A 111 3.85 -11.94 8.84
CA ALA A 111 4.80 -11.91 9.96
C ALA A 111 6.19 -12.46 9.58
N ARG A 112 6.28 -13.51 8.74
CA ARG A 112 7.58 -13.99 8.23
C ARG A 112 8.23 -12.96 7.31
N ALA A 113 7.48 -12.35 6.39
CA ALA A 113 7.98 -11.26 5.55
C ALA A 113 8.54 -10.10 6.38
N LEU A 114 7.79 -9.67 7.41
CA LEU A 114 8.20 -8.57 8.29
C LEU A 114 9.48 -8.92 9.08
N ALA A 115 9.62 -10.17 9.52
CA ALA A 115 10.82 -10.63 10.20
C ALA A 115 12.08 -10.51 9.34
N ARG A 116 11.96 -10.77 8.03
CA ARG A 116 13.06 -10.71 7.06
C ARG A 116 13.39 -9.28 6.63
N ILE A 117 12.37 -8.51 6.24
CA ILE A 117 12.55 -7.20 5.61
C ILE A 117 12.95 -6.10 6.59
N ARG A 118 12.59 -6.20 7.88
CA ARG A 118 12.82 -5.12 8.87
C ARG A 118 14.27 -4.62 8.98
N ALA A 119 15.26 -5.44 8.63
CA ALA A 119 16.68 -5.06 8.68
C ALA A 119 17.17 -4.34 7.41
N HIS A 120 16.41 -4.44 6.31
CA HIS A 120 16.70 -3.90 4.99
C HIS A 120 15.48 -3.15 4.46
N ASP A 121 14.79 -2.44 5.34
CA ASP A 121 13.58 -1.71 5.00
C ASP A 121 13.94 -0.51 4.11
N GLU A 122 13.33 -0.43 2.95
CA GLU A 122 13.58 0.62 1.97
C GLU A 122 12.30 1.42 1.68
N PRO A 123 12.41 2.73 1.40
CA PRO A 123 11.28 3.53 0.93
C PRO A 123 10.82 3.10 -0.47
N VAL A 124 9.53 2.87 -0.62
CA VAL A 124 8.87 2.44 -1.87
C VAL A 124 7.79 3.44 -2.28
N SER A 125 7.59 3.60 -3.58
CA SER A 125 6.47 4.33 -4.17
C SER A 125 5.71 3.40 -5.12
N PHE A 126 4.40 3.60 -5.21
CA PHE A 126 3.54 2.88 -6.14
C PHE A 126 2.75 3.84 -7.03
N GLU A 127 3.14 5.11 -7.05
CA GLU A 127 2.49 6.14 -7.86
C GLU A 127 2.82 5.96 -9.34
N HIS A 128 4.08 5.66 -9.64
CA HIS A 128 4.52 5.27 -10.97
C HIS A 128 5.29 3.95 -10.93
N TYR A 129 5.40 3.36 -12.12
CA TYR A 129 6.07 2.10 -12.32
C TYR A 129 7.49 2.10 -11.72
N GLY A 130 7.72 1.19 -10.79
CA GLY A 130 9.07 0.85 -10.36
C GLY A 130 9.78 1.93 -9.54
N GLU A 131 9.04 2.90 -9.01
CA GLU A 131 9.60 3.99 -8.23
C GLU A 131 9.96 3.57 -6.81
N TYR A 132 11.11 4.07 -6.35
CA TYR A 132 11.48 4.09 -4.94
C TYR A 132 11.29 5.51 -4.41
N ALA A 133 10.74 5.64 -3.21
CA ALA A 133 10.46 6.96 -2.67
C ALA A 133 11.77 7.66 -2.28
N LEU A 134 12.01 8.86 -2.84
CA LEU A 134 13.20 9.66 -2.54
C LEU A 134 13.08 10.46 -1.23
N SER A 135 11.89 10.54 -0.65
CA SER A 135 11.62 11.30 0.56
C SER A 135 11.43 10.41 1.80
N ALA A 136 11.77 10.96 2.96
CA ALA A 136 11.54 10.33 4.26
C ALA A 136 10.04 10.17 4.64
N THR A 137 9.12 10.66 3.79
CA THR A 137 7.67 10.50 3.94
C THR A 137 7.10 9.37 3.07
N GLY A 138 7.96 8.71 2.28
CA GLY A 138 7.58 7.54 1.50
C GLY A 138 7.14 6.39 2.38
N LYS A 139 6.28 5.53 1.85
CA LYS A 139 5.96 4.27 2.52
C LYS A 139 7.19 3.35 2.48
N THR A 140 7.28 2.43 3.41
CA THR A 140 8.29 1.36 3.39
C THR A 140 7.63 -0.01 3.32
N ALA A 141 8.41 -1.03 3.00
CA ALA A 141 7.92 -2.41 2.99
C ALA A 141 7.42 -2.85 4.38
N VAL A 142 8.12 -2.45 5.45
CA VAL A 142 7.64 -2.66 6.83
C VAL A 142 6.29 -1.96 7.06
N SER A 143 6.14 -0.71 6.64
CA SER A 143 4.87 0.02 6.83
C SER A 143 3.71 -0.64 6.08
N GLU A 144 3.96 -1.19 4.88
CA GLU A 144 2.97 -1.90 4.09
C GLU A 144 2.59 -3.24 4.73
N LEU A 145 3.56 -3.98 5.28
CA LEU A 145 3.32 -5.23 6.03
C LEU A 145 2.53 -4.98 7.32
N LEU A 146 2.87 -3.93 8.08
CA LEU A 146 2.14 -3.54 9.29
C LEU A 146 0.71 -3.07 8.97
N ALA A 147 0.52 -2.36 7.87
CA ALA A 147 -0.81 -2.00 7.38
C ALA A 147 -1.62 -3.24 6.97
N THR A 148 -0.97 -4.27 6.41
CA THR A 148 -1.62 -5.55 6.09
C THR A 148 -2.01 -6.33 7.34
N LEU A 149 -1.15 -6.38 8.37
CA LEU A 149 -1.51 -6.96 9.66
C LEU A 149 -2.65 -6.21 10.35
N ALA A 150 -2.68 -4.88 10.24
CA ALA A 150 -3.79 -4.06 10.75
C ALA A 150 -5.09 -4.35 9.99
N TRP A 151 -5.05 -4.48 8.66
CA TRP A 151 -6.20 -4.86 7.83
C TRP A 151 -6.73 -6.26 8.16
N LEU A 152 -5.85 -7.23 8.47
CA LEU A 152 -6.27 -8.55 8.95
C LEU A 152 -7.03 -8.45 10.28
N GLY A 153 -6.69 -7.45 11.10
CA GLY A 153 -7.32 -7.19 12.40
C GLY A 153 -7.28 -8.44 13.27
N PRO A 154 -8.41 -8.86 13.87
CA PRO A 154 -8.50 -10.04 14.72
C PRO A 154 -7.97 -11.34 14.13
N ASN A 155 -7.96 -11.48 12.80
CA ASN A 155 -7.41 -12.65 12.12
C ASN A 155 -5.87 -12.76 12.29
N ALA A 156 -5.18 -11.69 12.67
CA ALA A 156 -3.74 -11.70 12.93
C ALA A 156 -3.37 -11.94 14.41
N ARG A 157 -4.32 -12.34 15.26
CA ARG A 157 -4.04 -12.60 16.70
C ARG A 157 -2.94 -13.62 16.95
N ALA A 158 -2.82 -14.63 16.09
CA ALA A 158 -1.79 -15.67 16.20
C ALA A 158 -0.35 -15.11 16.19
N VAL A 159 -0.12 -13.94 15.57
CA VAL A 159 1.23 -13.34 15.47
C VAL A 159 1.49 -12.25 16.51
N VAL A 160 0.52 -11.92 17.37
CA VAL A 160 0.68 -10.90 18.43
C VAL A 160 1.90 -11.14 19.32
N PRO A 161 2.18 -12.36 19.82
CA PRO A 161 3.37 -12.59 20.65
C PRO A 161 4.68 -12.26 19.94
N GLN A 162 4.73 -12.42 18.62
CA GLN A 162 5.90 -12.04 17.81
C GLN A 162 6.02 -10.52 17.68
N LEU A 163 4.91 -9.82 17.41
CA LEU A 163 4.89 -8.35 17.34
C LEU A 163 5.25 -7.69 18.67
N GLU A 164 4.80 -8.25 19.80
CA GLU A 164 5.15 -7.75 21.14
C GLU A 164 6.63 -7.93 21.45
N ARG A 165 7.23 -9.07 21.08
CA ARG A 165 8.67 -9.28 21.21
C ARG A 165 9.44 -8.22 20.44
N TRP A 166 9.04 -7.92 19.21
CA TRP A 166 9.66 -6.86 18.42
C TRP A 166 9.48 -5.49 19.05
N ARG A 167 8.27 -5.13 19.48
CA ARG A 167 7.98 -3.86 20.16
C ARG A 167 8.90 -3.65 21.39
N ALA A 168 9.24 -4.72 22.10
CA ALA A 168 10.13 -4.69 23.25
C ALA A 168 11.64 -4.62 22.90
N GLU A 169 12.03 -4.78 21.63
CA GLU A 169 13.42 -4.67 21.19
C GLU A 169 13.96 -3.24 21.41
N ARG A 170 15.23 -3.17 21.82
CA ARG A 170 15.94 -1.90 21.95
C ARG A 170 16.39 -1.41 20.57
N GLY A 171 16.41 -0.10 20.36
CA GLY A 171 16.90 0.51 19.12
C GLY A 171 15.84 0.66 18.00
N LEU A 172 14.58 0.26 18.24
CA LEU A 172 13.50 0.58 17.31
C LEU A 172 13.34 2.09 17.11
N SER A 173 13.14 2.50 15.86
CA SER A 173 12.79 3.89 15.54
C SER A 173 11.45 4.26 16.18
N ARG A 174 11.27 5.55 16.49
CA ARG A 174 10.01 6.05 17.09
C ARG A 174 8.81 5.78 16.18
N THR A 175 8.97 5.97 14.87
CA THR A 175 7.93 5.74 13.87
C THR A 175 7.51 4.28 13.85
N LEU A 176 8.46 3.36 13.73
CA LEU A 176 8.15 1.92 13.71
C LEU A 176 7.47 1.46 15.00
N ARG A 177 7.87 2.00 16.14
CA ARG A 177 7.16 1.73 17.41
C ARG A 177 5.71 2.20 17.36
N LEU A 178 5.45 3.41 16.87
CA LEU A 178 4.08 3.93 16.74
C LEU A 178 3.23 3.09 15.78
N ASP A 179 3.81 2.63 14.68
CA ASP A 179 3.10 1.78 13.71
C ASP A 179 2.81 0.39 14.30
N LEU A 180 3.77 -0.23 14.98
CA LEU A 180 3.53 -1.49 15.73
C LEU A 180 2.44 -1.33 16.79
N ASP A 181 2.42 -0.20 17.50
CA ASP A 181 1.42 0.08 18.53
C ASP A 181 0.02 0.22 17.94
N ARG A 182 -0.10 0.87 16.77
CA ARG A 182 -1.34 0.97 16.01
C ARG A 182 -1.80 -0.41 15.52
N THR A 183 -0.93 -1.16 14.84
CA THR A 183 -1.24 -2.50 14.35
C THR A 183 -1.67 -3.44 15.48
N LEU A 184 -0.98 -3.44 16.62
CA LEU A 184 -1.37 -4.25 17.78
C LEU A 184 -2.75 -3.87 18.34
N ARG A 185 -3.11 -2.58 18.28
CA ARG A 185 -4.45 -2.12 18.68
C ARG A 185 -5.51 -2.68 17.75
N ASP A 186 -5.29 -2.60 16.43
CA ASP A 186 -6.24 -3.05 15.42
C ASP A 186 -6.44 -4.58 15.46
N ILE A 187 -5.38 -5.35 15.73
CA ILE A 187 -5.47 -6.81 15.90
C ILE A 187 -6.26 -7.21 17.16
N ARG A 188 -6.16 -6.40 18.22
CA ARG A 188 -6.82 -6.65 19.50
C ARG A 188 -8.26 -6.15 19.54
N ALA A 189 -8.68 -5.37 18.55
CA ALA A 189 -10.05 -4.93 18.43
C ALA A 189 -11.00 -6.17 18.43
N PRO A 190 -12.24 -6.02 18.93
CA PRO A 190 -13.25 -7.07 18.79
C PRO A 190 -13.46 -7.43 17.30
N ALA A 191 -13.81 -8.68 16.99
CA ALA A 191 -14.14 -9.06 15.59
C ALA A 191 -15.36 -8.30 15.04
N ASP A 192 -16.27 -7.91 15.94
CA ASP A 192 -17.50 -7.20 15.61
C ASP A 192 -17.38 -5.69 15.68
N SER A 193 -16.18 -5.15 16.00
CA SER A 193 -15.94 -3.71 15.88
C SER A 193 -15.71 -3.35 14.42
N VAL A 194 -16.77 -3.46 13.62
CA VAL A 194 -16.91 -2.60 12.45
C VAL A 194 -16.83 -1.17 13.00
N PRO A 195 -15.99 -0.27 12.47
CA PRO A 195 -16.15 1.14 12.75
C PRO A 195 -17.49 1.53 12.14
N SER A 196 -18.54 1.43 12.94
CA SER A 196 -19.80 2.08 12.64
C SER A 196 -19.41 3.53 12.44
N CYS A 197 -19.63 4.05 11.23
CA CYS A 197 -19.49 5.46 10.90
C CYS A 197 -20.45 6.36 11.73
N CYS A 198 -21.05 5.81 12.79
CA CYS A 198 -22.09 6.32 13.66
C CYS A 198 -21.95 5.84 15.12
N GLU A 199 -20.74 5.64 15.66
CA GLU A 199 -20.63 5.58 17.14
C GLU A 199 -20.97 6.96 17.73
N PRO A 200 -21.87 7.03 18.74
CA PRO A 200 -22.16 8.29 19.42
C PRO A 200 -20.93 8.70 20.22
N LEU A 201 -20.47 9.92 20.02
CA LEU A 201 -19.51 10.57 20.90
C LEU A 201 -19.98 10.44 22.36
N PRO A 202 -19.06 10.24 23.33
CA PRO A 202 -19.41 10.25 24.74
C PRO A 202 -20.13 11.56 25.06
N ASP A 203 -21.21 11.43 25.83
CA ASP A 203 -22.13 12.49 26.24
C ASP A 203 -21.37 13.66 26.90
N VAL A 204 -20.96 14.63 26.08
CA VAL A 204 -20.50 15.93 26.56
C VAL A 204 -21.75 16.78 26.65
N GLY A 205 -22.16 17.01 27.90
CA GLY A 205 -23.41 17.65 28.28
C GLY A 205 -23.82 18.84 27.39
N GLN A 206 -25.09 18.78 27.00
CA GLN A 206 -25.97 19.84 26.52
C GLN A 206 -25.37 21.26 26.53
N GLY A 207 -24.70 21.61 25.44
CA GLY A 207 -24.55 22.99 24.99
C GLY A 207 -25.18 23.10 23.61
N ALA A 208 -26.39 23.64 23.53
CA ALA A 208 -27.07 23.88 22.25
C ALA A 208 -26.25 24.88 21.40
N VAL A 209 -25.47 24.38 20.44
CA VAL A 209 -24.87 25.23 19.42
C VAL A 209 -25.91 25.44 18.33
N ARG A 210 -26.67 26.52 18.49
CA ARG A 210 -27.37 27.20 17.41
C ARG A 210 -26.34 27.46 16.30
N ARG A 211 -26.53 26.84 15.14
CA ARG A 211 -25.72 27.09 13.95
C ARG A 211 -26.03 28.51 13.45
N GLU A 212 -25.34 29.51 13.98
CA GLU A 212 -25.29 30.83 13.37
C GLU A 212 -24.53 30.71 12.05
N ARG A 213 -25.20 31.04 10.95
CA ARG A 213 -24.52 31.34 9.69
C ARG A 213 -23.78 32.66 9.89
N SER A 214 -22.54 32.58 10.35
CA SER A 214 -21.66 33.75 10.39
C SER A 214 -21.41 34.21 8.96
N SER A 215 -21.66 35.49 8.68
CA SER A 215 -21.36 36.07 7.37
C SER A 215 -19.86 36.00 7.08
N LEU A 216 -19.50 35.54 5.87
CA LEU A 216 -18.12 35.46 5.39
C LEU A 216 -17.43 36.84 5.30
N ASP A 217 -18.20 37.92 5.41
CA ASP A 217 -17.72 39.31 5.37
C ASP A 217 -16.75 39.68 6.51
N THR A 218 -16.68 38.86 7.55
CA THR A 218 -15.82 39.09 8.73
C THR A 218 -14.49 38.35 8.68
N LEU A 219 -14.23 37.54 7.65
CA LEU A 219 -13.03 36.71 7.57
C LEU A 219 -11.81 37.52 7.10
N VAL A 220 -10.77 37.57 7.93
CA VAL A 220 -9.50 38.25 7.65
C VAL A 220 -8.42 37.20 7.35
N LEU A 221 -7.83 37.28 6.17
CA LEU A 221 -6.76 36.42 5.68
C LEU A 221 -5.43 37.16 5.80
N GLN A 222 -4.40 36.52 6.33
CA GLN A 222 -3.05 37.10 6.40
C GLN A 222 -2.15 36.42 5.38
N ASP A 223 -1.43 37.20 4.58
CA ASP A 223 -0.45 36.66 3.64
C ASP A 223 0.88 36.30 4.32
N GLN A 224 1.77 35.69 3.55
CA GLN A 224 3.06 35.18 4.03
C GLN A 224 4.02 36.31 4.45
N ASP A 225 3.73 37.54 4.02
CA ASP A 225 4.46 38.76 4.36
C ASP A 225 3.83 39.49 5.57
N GLY A 226 2.83 38.88 6.19
CA GLY A 226 2.16 39.35 7.41
C GLY A 226 1.07 40.39 7.16
N LYS A 227 0.67 40.64 5.92
CA LYS A 227 -0.36 41.63 5.57
C LYS A 227 -1.75 41.02 5.64
N SER A 228 -2.66 41.68 6.35
CA SER A 228 -4.04 41.22 6.53
C SER A 228 -4.99 41.82 5.50
N LEU A 229 -5.87 40.99 4.94
CA LEU A 229 -6.84 41.31 3.88
C LEU A 229 -8.20 40.74 4.27
N ARG A 230 -9.30 41.44 3.94
CA ARG A 230 -10.66 40.91 4.21
C ARG A 230 -11.18 40.14 3.01
N PHE A 231 -11.89 39.06 3.26
CA PHE A 231 -12.48 38.22 2.21
C PHE A 231 -13.43 39.00 1.29
N ALA A 232 -14.19 39.95 1.85
CA ALA A 232 -15.12 40.81 1.11
C ALA A 232 -14.44 41.76 0.10
N ASP A 233 -13.13 42.03 0.24
CA ASP A 233 -12.42 42.95 -0.64
C ASP A 233 -12.12 42.32 -2.02
N PHE A 234 -12.13 40.99 -2.14
CA PHE A 234 -11.75 40.27 -3.36
C PHE A 234 -12.87 39.46 -4.01
N PHE A 235 -13.85 38.99 -3.24
CA PHE A 235 -14.88 38.09 -3.74
C PHE A 235 -16.26 38.76 -3.72
N THR A 236 -16.51 39.65 -4.70
CA THR A 236 -17.88 40.07 -5.02
C THR A 236 -18.43 39.15 -6.12
N GLY A 237 -19.32 38.24 -5.74
CA GLY A 237 -19.99 37.36 -6.69
C GLY A 237 -20.91 38.14 -7.63
N ARG A 238 -20.86 37.83 -8.93
CA ARG A 238 -21.91 38.15 -9.91
C ARG A 238 -22.71 36.90 -10.21
#